data_AF-A0A920BDY4-F1
#
_entry.id   AF-A0A920BDY4-F1
#
_cell.length_a   1.000
_cell.length_b   1.000
_cell.length_c   1.000
_cell.angle_alpha   90.00
_cell.angle_beta   90.00
_cell.angle_gamma   90.00
#
_symmetry.space_group_name_H-M   'P 1'
#
loop_
_entity.id
_entity.type
_entity.pdbx_description
1 polymer ?
#
loop_
_entity_poly.entity_id
_entity_poly.type
_entity_poly.pdbx_seq_one_letter_code
_entity_poly.pdbx_strand_id
1 'polypeptide(L)' 'MDYAQLKKDLEGLYITIPTLFHDEDLSINEEGIRTHIRFLKENGINKENAVLLAGGAQVIFQP' A
#
# COMPACT_ATOMS: atom_id res chain seq x y z
N MET A 1 7.66 -21.80 -0.41
CA MET A 1 6.65 -20.74 -0.26
C MET A 1 5.62 -21.24 0.73
N ASP A 2 5.44 -20.57 1.86
CA ASP A 2 4.47 -20.97 2.88
C ASP A 2 3.12 -20.33 2.57
N TYR A 3 2.19 -21.14 2.05
CA TYR A 3 0.86 -20.67 1.65
C TYR A 3 -0.02 -20.28 2.84
N ALA A 4 0.21 -20.87 4.02
CA ALA A 4 -0.57 -20.53 5.21
C ALA A 4 -0.23 -19.12 5.70
N GLN A 5 1.06 -18.79 5.73
CA GLN A 5 1.52 -17.44 6.06
C GLN A 5 1.05 -16.42 5.01
N LEU A 6 1.15 -16.75 3.72
CA LEU A 6 0.71 -15.84 2.66
C LEU A 6 -0.78 -15.53 2.74
N LYS A 7 -1.61 -16.54 3.02
CA LYS A 7 -3.05 -16.35 3.21
C LYS A 7 -3.32 -15.44 4.41
N LYS A 8 -2.54 -15.59 5.48
CA LYS A 8 -2.66 -14.77 6.69
C LYS A 8 -2.31 -13.30 6.42
N ASP A 9 -1.26 -13.05 5.65
CA ASP A 9 -0.80 -11.70 5.28
C ASP A 9 -1.78 -10.97 4.34
N LEU A 10 -2.71 -11.70 3.72
CA LEU A 10 -3.77 -11.16 2.87
C LEU A 10 -5.07 -10.87 3.64
N GLU A 11 -5.13 -11.14 4.94
CA GLU A 11 -6.29 -10.82 5.77
C GLU A 11 -6.25 -9.35 6.24
N GLY A 12 -7.41 -8.74 6.48
CA GLY A 12 -7.52 -7.38 7.04
C GLY A 12 -8.22 -6.38 6.12
N LEU A 13 -7.99 -5.10 6.37
CA LEU A 13 -8.56 -4.00 5.60
C LEU A 13 -7.79 -3.81 4.29
N TYR A 14 -8.49 -3.88 3.16
CA TYR A 14 -7.91 -3.61 1.86
C TYR A 14 -7.94 -2.10 1.57
N ILE A 15 -6.77 -1.49 1.42
CA ILE A 15 -6.63 -0.06 1.15
C ILE A 15 -6.03 0.12 -0.23
N THR A 16 -6.77 0.78 -1.12
CA THR A 16 -6.24 1.15 -2.43
C THR A 16 -5.41 2.43 -2.30
N ILE A 17 -4.13 2.31 -2.66
CA ILE A 17 -3.20 3.43 -2.79
C ILE A 17 -3.38 4.01 -4.19
N PRO A 18 -3.82 5.27 -4.33
CA PRO A 18 -3.93 5.89 -5.63
C PRO A 18 -2.54 6.03 -6.26
N THR A 19 -2.46 5.78 -7.57
CA THR A 19 -1.30 6.20 -8.35
C THR A 19 -1.41 7.71 -8.51
N LEU A 20 -0.52 8.44 -7.83
CA LEU A 20 -0.47 9.89 -7.91
C LEU A 20 0.42 10.29 -9.09
N PHE A 21 0.04 11.37 -9.75
CA PHE A 21 0.77 11.96 -10.88
C PHE A 21 1.03 13.44 -10.60
N HIS A 22 2.07 13.99 -11.21
CA HIS A 22 2.27 15.44 -11.30
C HIS A 22 1.28 16.02 -12.33
N ASP A 23 0.62 17.12 -12.00
CA ASP A 23 -0.42 17.71 -12.86
C ASP A 23 0.20 18.30 -14.14
N GLU A 24 1.46 18.71 -14.10
CA GLU A 24 2.15 19.40 -15.20
C GLU A 24 2.55 18.47 -16.33
N ASP A 25 3.06 17.28 -16.02
CA ASP A 25 3.67 16.37 -17.00
C ASP A 25 3.16 14.92 -16.93
N LEU A 26 2.21 14.64 -16.02
CA LEU A 26 1.65 13.31 -15.76
C LEU A 26 2.71 12.26 -15.41
N SER A 27 3.90 12.67 -14.97
CA SER A 27 4.89 11.76 -14.41
C SER A 27 4.42 11.24 -13.04
N ILE A 28 4.90 10.05 -12.65
CA ILE A 28 4.49 9.42 -11.39
C ILE A 28 5.03 10.24 -10.21
N ASN A 29 4.12 10.62 -9.30
CA ASN A 29 4.47 11.31 -8.06
C ASN A 29 4.77 10.30 -6.95
N GLU A 30 5.99 9.76 -6.96
CA GLU A 30 6.45 8.78 -5.96
C GLU A 30 6.50 9.36 -4.54
N GLU A 31 6.84 10.64 -4.40
CA GLU A 31 6.92 11.32 -3.10
C GLU A 31 5.55 11.42 -2.44
N GLY A 32 4.53 11.79 -3.21
CA GLY A 32 3.14 11.81 -2.76
C GLY A 32 2.66 10.44 -2.32
N ILE A 33 2.98 9.39 -3.10
CA ILE A 33 2.62 8.01 -2.75
C ILE A 33 3.28 7.61 -1.42
N ARG A 34 4.58 7.90 -1.26
CA ARG A 34 5.33 7.59 -0.04
C ARG A 34 4.79 8.34 1.18
N THR A 35 4.42 9.61 1.00
CA THR A 35 3.83 10.44 2.05
C THR A 35 2.45 9.92 2.47
N HIS A 36 1.62 9.51 1.51
CA HIS A 36 0.33 8.89 1.79
C HIS A 36 0.47 7.57 2.56
N ILE A 37 1.40 6.70 2.15
CA ILE A 37 1.69 5.45 2.87
C ILE A 37 2.19 5.76 4.28
N ARG A 38 3.08 6.74 4.46
CA ARG A 38 3.58 7.15 5.78
C ARG A 38 2.44 7.62 6.68
N PHE A 39 1.55 8.47 6.17
CA PHE A 39 0.36 8.92 6.91
C PHE A 39 -0.48 7.73 7.41
N LEU A 40 -0.74 6.73 6.56
CA LEU A 40 -1.47 5.53 6.96
C LEU A 40 -0.75 4.78 8.09
N LYS A 41 0.56 4.57 7.95
CA LYS A 41 1.38 3.87 8.96
C LYS A 41 1.38 4.59 10.31
N GLU A 42 1.56 5.91 10.29
CA GLU A 42 1.55 6.74 11.49
C GLU A 42 0.19 6.75 12.20
N ASN A 43 -0.90 6.46 11.48
CA ASN A 43 -2.26 6.35 12.00
C ASN A 43 -2.70 4.90 12.25
N GLY A 44 -1.75 3.97 12.40
CA GLY A 44 -2.00 2.62 12.89
C GLY A 44 -2.22 1.55 11.83
N ILE A 45 -2.13 1.89 10.53
CA ILE A 45 -2.18 0.89 9.45
C ILE A 45 -0.86 0.12 9.39
N ASN A 46 -0.92 -1.20 9.44
CA ASN A 46 0.26 -2.06 9.41
C ASN A 46 -0.08 -3.45 8.84
N LYS A 47 0.93 -4.31 8.73
CA LYS A 47 0.80 -5.66 8.14
C LYS A 47 -0.15 -6.61 8.89
N GLU A 48 -0.49 -6.32 10.14
CA GLU A 48 -1.38 -7.16 10.95
C GLU A 48 -2.85 -6.81 10.73
N ASN A 49 -3.14 -5.62 10.19
CA ASN A 49 -4.51 -5.12 10.07
C ASN A 49 -4.90 -4.66 8.66
N ALA A 50 -3.96 -4.55 7.72
CA ALA A 50 -4.27 -4.05 6.38
C ALA A 50 -3.35 -4.60 5.27
N VAL A 51 -3.92 -4.62 4.07
CA VAL A 51 -3.25 -4.92 2.82
C VAL A 51 -3.33 -3.69 1.92
N LEU A 52 -2.18 -3.19 1.45
CA LEU A 52 -2.15 -2.07 0.52
C LEU A 52 -2.26 -2.57 -0.92
N LEU A 53 -2.98 -1.84 -1.77
CA LEU A 53 -3.16 -2.17 -3.19
C LEU A 53 -2.64 -1.00 -4.03
N ALA A 54 -1.58 -1.16 -4.82
CA ALA A 54 -1.12 -0.14 -5.76
C ALA A 54 -1.61 -0.43 -7.19
N GLY A 55 -2.23 0.56 -7.84
CA GLY A 55 -2.64 0.45 -9.24
C GLY A 55 -3.68 -0.64 -9.53
N GLY A 56 -4.45 -1.08 -8.53
CA GLY A 56 -5.34 -2.24 -8.63
C GLY A 56 -4.65 -3.60 -8.44
N ALA A 57 -3.33 -3.62 -8.24
CA ALA A 57 -2.56 -4.80 -7.86
C ALA A 57 -2.13 -4.72 -6.39
N GLN A 58 -2.07 -5.86 -5.68
CA GLN A 58 -1.78 -5.87 -4.25
C GLN A 58 -0.27 -5.61 -4.00
N VAL A 59 0.07 -4.70 -3.10
CA VAL A 59 1.44 -4.46 -2.61
C VAL A 59 1.53 -4.93 -1.17
N ILE A 60 2.32 -5.98 -0.95
CA ILE A 60 2.59 -6.52 0.38
C ILE A 60 3.63 -5.63 1.08
N PHE A 61 3.39 -5.28 2.34
CA PHE A 61 4.36 -4.58 3.18
C PHE A 61 5.67 -5.37 3.26
N GLN A 62 6.77 -4.77 2.80
CA GLN A 62 8.13 -5.28 3.04
C GLN A 62 8.69 -4.64 4.33
N PRO A 63 9.48 -5.40 5.12
CA PRO A 63 10.04 -4.94 6.40
C PRO A 63 10.96 -3.73 6.29
#